data_AF-A0A2G2HBV6-F1
#
_entry.id   AF-A0A2G2HBV6-F1
#
_cell.length_a   1.000
_cell.length_b   1.000
_cell.length_c   1.000
_cell.angle_alpha   90.00
_cell.angle_beta   90.00
_cell.angle_gamma   90.00
#
_symmetry.space_group_name_H-M   'P 1'
#
loop_
_entity.id
_entity.type
_entity.pdbx_description
1 polymer ?
#
loop_
_entity_poly.entity_id
_entity_poly.type
_entity_poly.pdbx_seq_one_letter_code
_entity_poly.pdbx_strand_id
1 'polypeptide(L)'
;MKEGNKNYQKSYKKIYKEKYKIVTFPLSNIFYEQLRKNSVCVDTSTNTFAKNILTSYLNNTSFKILTKEQKDYIKEYVLISRGIANNINQIAYKSNINEQIDINILINSLKSYEEAFKKFISKI
;
A
#
# COMPACT_ATOMS: atom_id res chain seq x y z
N MET A 1 6.27 -1.06 58.39
CA MET A 1 5.46 -0.46 57.29
C MET A 1 6.24 -0.37 55.95
N LYS A 2 6.89 -1.44 55.46
CA LYS A 2 7.67 -1.41 54.18
C LYS A 2 7.17 -2.41 53.11
N GLU A 3 6.18 -3.25 53.39
CA GLU A 3 5.77 -4.35 52.49
C GLU A 3 4.67 -3.98 51.48
N GLY A 4 3.69 -3.14 51.85
CA GLY A 4 2.62 -2.72 50.93
C GLY A 4 3.13 -1.94 49.69
N ASN A 5 4.20 -1.15 49.86
CA ASN A 5 4.79 -0.34 48.79
C ASN A 5 5.53 -1.18 47.73
N LYS A 6 6.14 -2.31 48.11
CA LYS A 6 6.88 -3.18 47.17
C LYS A 6 5.95 -3.96 46.26
N ASN A 7 4.80 -4.41 46.76
CA ASN A 7 3.81 -5.13 45.95
C ASN A 7 3.10 -4.20 44.96
N TYR A 8 2.77 -2.97 45.37
CA TYR A 8 2.20 -1.95 44.48
C TYR A 8 3.14 -1.58 43.33
N GLN A 9 4.43 -1.38 43.59
CA GLN A 9 5.40 -1.07 42.54
C GLN A 9 5.59 -2.22 41.55
N LYS A 10 5.54 -3.47 42.03
CA LYS A 10 5.63 -4.67 41.17
C LYS A 10 4.40 -4.80 40.28
N SER A 11 3.19 -4.64 40.83
CA SER A 11 1.94 -4.72 40.06
C SER A 11 1.84 -3.58 39.04
N TYR A 12 2.21 -2.35 39.42
CA TYR A 12 2.25 -1.20 38.51
C TYR A 12 3.20 -1.43 37.33
N LYS A 13 4.43 -1.90 37.59
CA LYS A 13 5.41 -2.20 36.53
C LYS A 13 4.91 -3.29 35.58
N LYS A 14 4.18 -4.28 36.08
CA LYS A 14 3.59 -5.34 35.25
C LYS A 14 2.53 -4.78 34.31
N ILE A 15 1.55 -4.03 34.84
CA ILE A 15 0.49 -3.39 34.06
C ILE A 15 1.08 -2.44 33.01
N TYR A 16 2.12 -1.69 33.38
CA TYR A 16 2.78 -0.77 32.46
C TYR A 16 3.47 -1.50 31.29
N LYS A 17 4.15 -2.62 31.54
CA LYS A 17 4.81 -3.42 30.49
C LYS A 17 3.84 -4.13 29.54
N GLU A 18 2.63 -4.42 30.01
CA GLU A 18 1.54 -4.95 29.19
C GLU A 18 0.97 -3.88 28.28
N LYS A 19 0.78 -2.65 28.78
CA LYS A 19 0.19 -1.54 28.03
C LYS A 19 1.16 -0.79 27.12
N TYR A 20 2.44 -0.74 27.46
CA TYR A 20 3.43 0.09 26.77
C TYR A 20 4.65 -0.74 26.36
N LYS A 21 5.11 -0.55 25.13
CA LYS A 21 6.38 -1.09 24.63
C LYS A 21 7.32 0.06 24.28
N ILE A 22 8.60 -0.12 24.60
CA ILE A 22 9.66 0.80 24.19
C ILE A 22 10.20 0.28 22.86
N VAL A 23 10.14 1.12 21.83
CA VAL A 23 10.73 0.85 20.53
C VAL A 23 11.97 1.72 20.40
N THR A 24 13.13 1.10 20.26
CA THR A 24 14.42 1.78 20.11
C THR A 24 15.06 1.35 18.81
N PHE A 25 15.51 2.31 18.02
CA PHE A 25 16.27 2.07 16.80
C PHE A 25 17.35 3.13 16.67
N PRO A 26 18.51 2.80 16.08
CA PRO A 26 19.53 3.80 15.80
C PRO A 26 19.00 4.79 14.75
N LEU A 27 19.18 6.08 15.02
CA LEU A 27 18.82 7.16 14.11
C LEU A 27 20.09 7.97 13.81
N SER A 28 20.29 8.39 12.55
CA SER A 28 21.44 9.24 12.23
C SER A 28 21.32 10.57 12.97
N ASN A 29 22.47 11.14 13.35
CA ASN A 29 22.49 12.42 14.07
C ASN A 29 21.79 13.54 13.28
N ILE A 30 21.88 13.51 11.95
CA ILE A 30 21.22 14.50 11.08
C ILE A 30 19.70 14.47 11.29
N PHE A 31 19.09 13.29 11.31
CA PHE A 31 17.64 13.16 11.53
C PHE A 31 17.24 13.46 12.98
N TYR A 32 18.07 13.11 13.95
CA TYR A 32 17.84 13.48 15.35
C TYR A 32 17.80 15.00 15.54
N GLU A 33 18.79 15.72 14.99
CA GLU A 33 18.84 17.18 15.09
C GLU A 33 17.66 17.86 14.41
N GLN A 34 17.18 17.32 13.27
CA GLN A 34 15.95 17.79 12.64
C GLN A 34 14.71 17.57 13.52
N LEU A 35 14.56 16.38 14.11
CA LEU A 35 13.47 16.09 15.04
C LEU A 35 13.50 17.03 16.25
N ARG A 36 14.69 17.28 16.80
CA ARG A 36 14.88 18.17 17.95
C ARG A 36 14.51 19.62 17.62
N LYS A 37 14.99 20.15 16.49
CA LYS A 37 14.65 21.52 16.05
C LYS A 37 13.14 21.67 15.88
N ASN A 38 12.51 20.72 15.20
CA ASN A 38 11.08 20.76 14.95
C ASN A 38 10.28 20.61 16.24
N SER A 39 10.72 19.77 17.18
CA SER A 39 10.01 19.58 18.46
C SER A 39 9.96 20.86 19.30
N VAL A 40 11.01 21.69 19.24
CA VAL A 40 11.03 23.02 19.88
C VAL A 40 9.97 23.95 19.29
N CYS A 41 9.80 23.94 17.96
CA CYS A 41 8.79 24.78 17.29
C CYS A 41 7.35 24.44 17.70
N VAL A 42 7.09 23.19 18.08
CA VAL A 42 5.76 22.71 18.49
C VAL A 42 5.62 22.55 20.00
N ASP A 43 6.58 23.07 20.78
CA ASP A 43 6.63 23.01 22.24
C ASP A 43 6.41 21.59 22.81
N THR A 44 7.12 20.61 22.25
CA THR A 44 7.06 19.21 22.69
C THR A 44 8.46 18.61 22.86
N SER A 45 8.56 17.58 23.70
CA SER A 45 9.79 16.81 23.80
C SER A 45 10.08 16.08 22.48
N THR A 46 11.35 15.90 22.13
CA THR A 46 11.75 15.20 20.89
C THR A 46 11.16 13.78 20.80
N ASN A 47 11.07 13.06 21.93
CA ASN A 47 10.45 11.74 21.98
C ASN A 47 8.93 11.80 21.75
N THR A 48 8.24 12.77 22.35
CA THR A 48 6.81 12.99 22.13
C THR A 48 6.54 13.36 20.67
N PHE A 49 7.34 14.25 20.10
CA PHE A 49 7.22 14.67 18.72
C PHE A 49 7.44 13.51 17.74
N ALA A 50 8.49 12.71 17.95
CA ALA A 50 8.75 11.51 17.16
C ALA A 50 7.59 10.49 17.27
N LYS A 51 7.06 10.28 18.48
CA LYS A 51 5.87 9.45 18.70
C LYS A 51 4.68 9.97 17.91
N ASN A 52 4.42 11.28 17.96
CA ASN A 52 3.29 11.90 17.27
C ASN A 52 3.41 11.73 15.75
N ILE A 53 4.60 11.93 15.17
CA ILE A 53 4.85 11.66 13.75
C ILE A 53 4.53 10.21 13.41
N LEU A 54 5.06 9.26 14.18
CA LEU A 54 4.86 7.83 13.93
C LEU A 54 3.38 7.44 14.04
N THR A 55 2.68 7.88 15.08
CA THR A 55 1.26 7.58 15.27
C THR A 55 0.40 8.23 14.18
N SER A 56 0.72 9.47 13.79
CA SER A 56 0.02 10.15 12.70
C SER A 56 0.26 9.43 11.37
N TYR A 57 1.48 8.98 11.10
CA TYR A 57 1.77 8.19 9.92
C TYR A 57 0.96 6.89 9.92
N LEU A 58 0.96 6.12 11.01
CA LEU A 58 0.21 4.87 11.12
C LEU A 58 -1.31 5.05 11.00
N ASN A 59 -1.86 6.10 11.61
CA ASN A 59 -3.30 6.36 11.59
C ASN A 59 -3.80 6.89 10.25
N ASN A 60 -2.98 7.67 9.54
CA ASN A 60 -3.34 8.25 8.24
C ASN A 60 -2.89 7.38 7.06
N THR A 61 -1.98 6.43 7.28
CA THR A 61 -1.60 5.46 6.26
C THR A 61 -2.63 4.34 6.24
N SER A 62 -3.56 4.42 5.30
CA SER A 62 -4.33 3.25 4.91
C SER A 62 -3.37 2.31 4.20
N PHE A 63 -2.78 1.37 4.94
CA PHE A 63 -2.17 0.20 4.34
C PHE A 63 -3.30 -0.63 3.71
N LYS A 64 -3.77 -0.23 2.52
CA LYS A 64 -4.51 -1.14 1.64
C LYS A 64 -3.52 -2.19 1.19
N ILE A 65 -3.29 -3.16 2.07
CA ILE A 65 -2.53 -4.36 1.76
C ILE A 65 -3.44 -5.15 0.83
N LEU A 66 -3.31 -4.88 -0.47
CA LEU A 66 -3.86 -5.75 -1.47
C LEU A 66 -3.21 -7.12 -1.26
N THR A 67 -4.04 -8.14 -1.06
CA THR A 67 -3.56 -9.52 -1.01
C THR A 67 -2.84 -9.84 -2.32
N LYS A 68 -1.95 -10.85 -2.31
CA LYS A 68 -1.28 -11.27 -3.53
C LYS A 68 -2.30 -11.60 -4.63
N GLU A 69 -3.38 -12.28 -4.25
CA GLU A 69 -4.51 -12.62 -5.12
C GLU A 69 -5.17 -11.37 -5.71
N GLN A 70 -5.47 -10.35 -4.90
CA GLN A 70 -6.03 -9.09 -5.40
C GLN A 70 -5.08 -8.37 -6.38
N LYS A 71 -3.76 -8.41 -6.12
CA LYS A 71 -2.77 -7.84 -7.04
C LYS A 71 -2.71 -8.59 -8.36
N ASP A 72 -2.74 -9.91 -8.30
CA ASP A 72 -2.67 -10.75 -9.50
C ASP A 72 -3.96 -10.65 -10.31
N TYR A 73 -5.11 -10.50 -9.66
CA TYR A 73 -6.40 -10.19 -10.28
C TYR A 73 -6.36 -8.85 -11.06
N ILE A 74 -5.86 -7.78 -10.43
CA ILE A 74 -5.71 -6.47 -11.09
C ILE A 74 -4.74 -6.55 -12.27
N LYS A 75 -3.65 -7.30 -12.16
CA LYS A 75 -2.71 -7.49 -13.27
C LYS A 75 -3.35 -8.23 -14.44
N GLU A 76 -4.11 -9.29 -14.18
CA GLU A 76 -4.81 -10.06 -15.21
C GLU A 76 -5.81 -9.17 -15.97
N TYR A 77 -6.59 -8.35 -15.24
CA TYR A 77 -7.46 -7.34 -15.83
C TYR A 77 -6.71 -6.38 -16.77
N VAL A 78 -5.63 -5.75 -16.27
CA VAL A 78 -4.86 -4.75 -17.03
C VAL A 78 -4.26 -5.35 -18.31
N LEU A 79 -3.81 -6.61 -18.27
CA LEU A 79 -3.27 -7.30 -19.43
C LEU A 79 -4.34 -7.53 -20.50
N ILE A 80 -5.51 -8.05 -20.11
CA ILE A 80 -6.63 -8.29 -21.03
C ILE A 80 -7.08 -6.96 -21.64
N SER A 81 -7.29 -5.91 -20.83
CA SER A 81 -7.72 -4.59 -21.32
C SER A 81 -6.71 -3.96 -22.28
N ARG A 82 -5.40 -4.09 -22.03
CA ARG A 82 -4.36 -3.62 -22.97
C ARG A 82 -4.38 -4.37 -24.29
N GLY A 83 -4.59 -5.69 -24.26
CA GLY A 83 -4.73 -6.51 -25.47
C GLY A 83 -5.88 -6.04 -26.35
N ILE A 84 -7.05 -5.79 -25.74
CA ILE A 84 -8.22 -5.23 -26.43
C ILE A 84 -7.90 -3.85 -27.04
N ALA A 85 -7.35 -2.93 -26.24
CA ALA A 85 -7.05 -1.57 -26.69
C ALA A 85 -6.03 -1.55 -27.86
N ASN A 86 -4.99 -2.39 -27.79
CA ASN A 86 -4.00 -2.49 -28.85
C ASN A 86 -4.59 -2.98 -30.17
N ASN A 87 -5.48 -3.98 -30.12
CA ASN A 87 -6.16 -4.48 -31.32
C ASN A 87 -7.11 -3.44 -31.92
N ILE A 88 -7.88 -2.73 -31.09
CA ILE A 88 -8.75 -1.64 -31.55
C ILE A 88 -7.92 -0.54 -32.23
N ASN A 89 -6.79 -0.15 -31.63
CA ASN A 89 -5.89 0.85 -32.21
C ASN A 89 -5.30 0.39 -33.55
N GLN A 90 -4.95 -0.89 -33.68
CA GLN A 90 -4.47 -1.43 -34.95
C GLN A 90 -5.54 -1.42 -36.04
N ILE A 91 -6.80 -1.76 -35.71
CA ILE A 91 -7.93 -1.65 -36.64
C ILE A 91 -8.11 -0.19 -37.08
N ALA A 92 -8.13 0.74 -36.14
CA ALA A 92 -8.32 2.16 -36.42
C ALA A 92 -7.20 2.70 -37.33
N TYR A 93 -5.94 2.42 -36.99
CA TYR A 93 -4.79 2.85 -37.78
C TYR A 93 -4.83 2.27 -39.20
N LYS A 94 -5.04 0.96 -39.34
CA LYS A 94 -5.06 0.28 -40.64
C LYS A 94 -6.25 0.67 -41.51
N SER A 95 -7.41 0.90 -40.90
CA SER A 95 -8.60 1.41 -41.58
C SER A 95 -8.39 2.82 -42.12
N ASN A 96 -7.58 3.64 -41.44
CA ASN A 96 -7.29 5.02 -41.86
C ASN A 96 -6.32 5.09 -43.06
N ILE A 97 -5.48 4.08 -43.26
CA ILE A 97 -4.50 4.03 -44.36
C ILE A 97 -4.95 3.18 -45.55
N ASN A 98 -6.22 2.75 -45.59
CA ASN A 98 -6.82 1.90 -46.63
C ASN A 98 -6.03 0.61 -46.97
N GLU A 99 -5.29 0.08 -46.00
CA GLU A 99 -4.55 -1.17 -46.17
C GLU A 99 -5.53 -2.36 -46.16
N GLN A 100 -5.36 -3.34 -47.06
CA GLN A 100 -6.21 -4.53 -47.10
C GLN A 100 -6.00 -5.34 -45.79
N ILE A 101 -6.97 -5.27 -44.90
CA ILE A 101 -6.92 -5.94 -43.61
C ILE A 101 -7.36 -7.39 -43.80
N ASP A 102 -6.57 -8.36 -43.33
CA ASP A 102 -7.13 -9.66 -42.98
C ASP A 102 -7.91 -9.50 -41.66
N ILE A 103 -9.12 -8.95 -41.78
CA ILE A 103 -10.02 -8.61 -40.68
C ILE A 103 -10.26 -9.83 -39.79
N ASN A 104 -10.18 -11.04 -40.35
CA ASN A 104 -10.41 -12.27 -39.61
C ASN A 104 -9.36 -12.49 -38.51
N ILE A 105 -8.10 -12.15 -38.73
CA ILE A 105 -7.04 -12.32 -37.71
C ILE A 105 -7.30 -11.39 -36.51
N LEU A 106 -7.67 -10.15 -36.78
CA LEU A 106 -7.97 -9.14 -35.76
C LEU A 106 -9.26 -9.43 -35.00
N ILE A 107 -10.33 -9.84 -35.70
CA ILE A 107 -11.59 -10.27 -35.07
C ILE A 107 -11.37 -11.52 -34.21
N ASN A 108 -10.60 -12.50 -34.68
CA ASN A 108 -10.28 -13.69 -33.89
C ASN A 108 -9.46 -13.35 -32.65
N SER A 109 -8.52 -12.40 -32.75
CA SER A 109 -7.78 -11.90 -31.59
C SER A 109 -8.71 -11.20 -30.59
N LEU A 110 -9.60 -10.31 -31.04
CA LEU A 110 -10.59 -9.65 -30.18
C LEU A 110 -11.50 -10.66 -29.48
N LYS A 111 -11.97 -11.68 -30.20
CA LYS A 111 -12.79 -12.76 -29.64
C LYS A 111 -12.03 -13.53 -28.56
N SER A 112 -10.73 -13.79 -28.75
CA SER A 112 -9.91 -14.45 -27.73
C SER A 112 -9.77 -13.62 -26.45
N TYR A 113 -9.67 -12.29 -26.55
CA TYR A 113 -9.64 -11.40 -25.41
C TYR A 113 -11.02 -11.26 -24.75
N GLU A 114 -12.10 -11.29 -25.52
CA GLU A 114 -13.47 -11.31 -25.01
C GLU A 114 -13.70 -12.58 -24.15
N GLU A 115 -13.28 -13.74 -24.64
CA GLU A 115 -13.37 -15.00 -23.88
C GLU A 115 -12.47 -14.99 -22.63
N ALA A 116 -11.26 -14.44 -22.73
CA ALA A 116 -10.40 -14.23 -21.57
C ALA A 116 -11.05 -13.30 -20.53
N PHE A 117 -11.74 -12.25 -20.98
CA PHE A 117 -12.44 -11.31 -20.12
C PHE A 117 -13.68 -11.94 -19.46
N LYS A 118 -14.48 -12.72 -20.20
CA LYS A 118 -15.60 -13.50 -19.64
C LYS A 118 -15.12 -14.46 -18.55
N LYS A 119 -14.06 -15.20 -18.82
CA LYS A 119 -13.44 -16.13 -17.85
C LYS A 119 -12.86 -15.41 -16.64
N PHE A 120 -12.37 -14.19 -16.83
CA PHE A 120 -11.89 -13.35 -15.74
C PHE A 120 -13.04 -12.86 -14.85
N ILE A 121 -14.14 -12.38 -15.43
CA ILE A 121 -15.33 -11.93 -14.68
C ILE A 121 -16.01 -13.09 -13.95
N SER A 122 -16.03 -14.30 -14.51
CA SER A 122 -16.62 -15.47 -13.83
C SER A 122 -15.88 -15.92 -12.58
N LYS A 123 -14.69 -15.37 -12.29
CA LYS A 123 -13.95 -15.60 -11.04
C LYS A 123 -14.42 -14.69 -9.89
N ILE A 124 -15.26 -13.69 -10.18
CA ILE A 124 -15.93 -12.81 -9.20
C ILE A 124 -17.10 -13.57 -8.56
#